data_AF-A0A8S9Z5S0-F1
#
_entry.id   AF-A0A8S9Z5S0-F1
#
_cell.length_a   1.000
_cell.length_b   1.000
_cell.length_c   1.000
_cell.angle_alpha   90.00
_cell.angle_beta   90.00
_cell.angle_gamma   90.00
#
_symmetry.space_group_name_H-M   'P 1'
#
loop_
_entity.id
_entity.type
_entity.pdbx_description
1 polymer ?
#
loop_
_entity_poly.entity_id
_entity_poly.type
_entity_poly.pdbx_seq_one_letter_code
_entity_poly.pdbx_strand_id
1 'polypeptide(L)'
;MNRLLRLPLFLFYRNLHTKRLGRAPPIYEDDQMQIPTKLELYEVKQAEWTPPEDVADLFWRRIIYNSAILSMRRIFREEYEAFPVGFNTIKIKKEAAEELDRLIAENEQRNKDLAGARIKREKEIMEKLEEETLLEIERRLDRETEQADIKTKQVLSVIVSLILFFNSLLTLLLLEKKSFLVKGILKLENIKKLEELLS
;
A
#
# COMPACT_ATOMS: atom_id res chain seq x y z
N MET A 1 -90.72 17.62 -12.41
CA MET A 1 -89.54 18.06 -13.20
C MET A 1 -88.61 18.84 -12.28
N ASN A 2 -87.36 18.39 -12.14
CA ASN A 2 -86.14 19.21 -12.10
C ASN A 2 -84.97 18.36 -11.59
N ARG A 3 -84.20 17.84 -12.55
CA ARG A 3 -82.85 17.31 -12.36
C ARG A 3 -81.93 18.50 -12.08
N LEU A 4 -81.28 18.55 -10.92
CA LEU A 4 -80.13 19.42 -10.70
C LEU A 4 -78.86 18.58 -10.67
N LEU A 5 -77.94 18.97 -11.54
CA LEU A 5 -76.69 18.34 -11.91
C LEU A 5 -75.74 18.31 -10.69
N ARG A 6 -75.24 17.12 -10.32
CA ARG A 6 -74.08 16.98 -9.45
C ARG A 6 -72.84 17.43 -10.22
N LEU A 7 -72.29 18.59 -9.85
CA LEU A 7 -70.93 18.94 -10.25
C LEU A 7 -69.93 17.99 -9.58
N PRO A 8 -68.88 17.53 -10.27
CA PRO A 8 -67.92 16.60 -9.71
C PRO A 8 -67.07 17.26 -8.61
N LEU A 9 -66.88 16.52 -7.51
CA LEU A 9 -66.11 16.84 -6.30
C LEU A 9 -64.65 17.28 -6.53
N PHE A 10 -64.17 17.30 -7.77
CA PHE A 10 -62.79 17.60 -8.11
C PHE A 10 -62.40 19.09 -7.94
N LEU A 11 -63.39 19.99 -7.89
CA LEU A 11 -63.12 21.42 -7.65
C LEU A 11 -62.86 21.77 -6.19
N PHE A 12 -63.11 20.87 -5.24
CA PHE A 12 -62.90 21.13 -3.80
C PHE A 12 -61.43 21.02 -3.36
N TYR A 13 -60.58 20.34 -4.12
CA TYR A 13 -59.21 20.04 -3.68
C TYR A 13 -58.15 21.06 -4.11
N ARG A 14 -58.52 22.12 -4.82
CA ARG A 14 -57.52 23.04 -5.40
C ARG A 14 -56.98 24.13 -4.45
N ASN A 15 -57.53 24.27 -3.24
CA ASN A 15 -57.24 25.38 -2.32
C ASN A 15 -56.61 24.98 -0.96
N LEU A 16 -56.01 23.79 -0.84
CA LEU A 16 -55.42 23.35 0.45
C LEU A 16 -53.99 23.86 0.70
N HIS A 17 -53.31 24.45 -0.30
CA HIS A 17 -51.88 24.82 -0.19
C HIS A 17 -51.57 26.24 0.32
N THR A 18 -52.57 27.07 0.68
CA THR A 18 -52.31 28.45 1.16
C THR A 18 -52.73 28.71 2.60
N LYS A 19 -53.09 27.68 3.37
CA LYS A 19 -53.23 27.84 4.83
C LYS A 19 -51.83 27.88 5.45
N ARG A 20 -51.29 29.09 5.65
CA ARG A 20 -50.19 29.32 6.59
C ARG A 20 -50.66 28.80 7.95
N LEU A 21 -50.26 27.58 8.31
CA LEU A 21 -50.37 27.05 9.66
C LEU A 21 -49.43 27.90 10.52
N GLY A 22 -49.95 29.00 11.08
CA GLY A 22 -49.26 29.68 12.17
C GLY A 22 -49.06 28.64 13.26
N ARG A 23 -47.80 28.29 13.55
CA ARG A 23 -47.48 27.45 14.70
C ARG A 23 -47.93 28.22 15.93
N ALA A 24 -48.76 27.61 16.78
CA ALA A 24 -49.00 28.16 18.10
C ALA A 24 -47.63 28.30 18.80
N PRO A 25 -47.34 29.44 19.46
CA PRO A 25 -46.11 29.55 20.23
C PRO A 25 -46.07 28.44 21.29
N PRO A 26 -44.88 27.92 21.64
CA PRO A 26 -44.75 26.93 22.70
C PRO A 26 -45.32 27.49 24.00
N ILE A 27 -46.10 26.67 24.70
CA ILE A 27 -46.56 26.98 26.06
C ILE A 27 -45.33 26.77 26.96
N TYR A 28 -44.73 27.85 27.41
CA TYR A 28 -43.68 27.81 28.43
C TYR A 28 -44.39 27.54 29.77
N GLU A 29 -44.12 26.39 30.40
CA GLU A 29 -44.42 26.22 31.83
C GLU A 29 -43.68 27.32 32.60
N ASP A 30 -44.32 27.95 33.59
CA ASP A 30 -43.83 29.14 34.30
C ASP A 30 -42.30 29.11 34.51
N ASP A 31 -41.59 29.92 33.73
CA ASP A 31 -40.18 30.19 33.97
C ASP A 31 -40.05 30.76 35.38
N GLN A 32 -39.08 30.31 36.18
CA GLN A 32 -38.80 30.83 37.53
C GLN A 32 -38.54 32.36 37.57
N MET A 33 -38.45 33.01 36.40
CA MET A 33 -38.33 34.45 36.22
C MET A 33 -39.68 35.18 36.13
N GLN A 34 -40.82 34.47 36.07
CA GLN A 34 -42.14 35.09 36.13
C GLN A 34 -42.45 35.49 37.57
N ILE A 35 -42.79 36.77 37.75
CA ILE A 35 -43.25 37.27 39.05
C ILE A 35 -44.63 36.62 39.28
N PRO A 36 -44.84 35.94 40.43
CA PRO A 36 -46.12 35.31 40.72
C PRO A 36 -47.24 36.33 40.58
N THR A 37 -48.37 35.88 40.08
CA THR A 37 -49.51 36.78 39.87
C THR A 37 -49.99 37.31 41.22
N LYS A 38 -50.65 38.49 41.21
CA LYS A 38 -51.22 39.05 42.44
C LYS A 38 -52.16 38.07 43.15
N LEU A 39 -52.83 37.18 42.41
CA LEU A 39 -53.73 36.17 42.98
C LEU A 39 -52.96 35.10 43.75
N GLU A 40 -51.91 34.53 43.15
CA GLU A 40 -51.06 33.53 43.80
C GLU A 40 -50.29 34.10 45.00
N LEU A 41 -49.90 35.38 44.94
CA LEU A 41 -49.25 36.08 46.06
C LEU A 41 -50.13 36.15 47.31
N TYR A 42 -51.46 36.15 47.15
CA TYR A 42 -52.42 36.20 48.26
C TYR A 42 -53.17 34.87 48.45
N GLU A 43 -52.94 33.87 47.61
CA GLU A 43 -53.57 32.56 47.71
C GLU A 43 -52.90 31.73 48.81
N VAL A 44 -53.61 31.55 49.91
CA VAL A 44 -53.20 30.61 50.96
C VAL A 44 -53.73 29.24 50.58
N LYS A 45 -52.84 28.34 50.13
CA LYS A 45 -53.19 26.94 49.89
C LYS A 45 -53.56 26.28 51.22
N GLN A 46 -54.86 26.13 51.46
CA GLN A 46 -55.37 25.40 52.60
C GLN A 46 -55.28 23.91 52.31
N ALA A 47 -54.53 23.19 53.12
CA ALA A 47 -54.52 21.74 53.05
C ALA A 47 -55.89 21.20 53.48
N GLU A 48 -56.38 20.18 52.77
CA GLU A 48 -57.61 19.49 53.15
C GLU A 48 -57.41 18.77 54.49
N TRP A 49 -58.38 18.91 55.39
CA TRP A 49 -58.35 18.23 56.67
C TRP A 49 -58.55 16.72 56.46
N THR A 50 -57.54 15.94 56.79
CA THR A 50 -57.57 14.47 56.73
C THR A 50 -57.70 13.92 58.15
N PRO A 51 -58.57 12.92 58.40
CA PRO A 51 -58.68 12.34 59.73
C PRO A 51 -57.36 11.68 60.15
N PRO A 52 -56.99 11.76 61.45
CA PRO A 52 -55.69 11.30 61.93
C PRO A 52 -55.49 9.80 61.78
N GLU A 53 -56.58 9.02 61.80
CA GLU A 53 -56.57 7.56 61.60
C GLU A 53 -56.08 7.21 60.19
N ASP A 54 -56.67 7.84 59.16
CA ASP A 54 -56.27 7.62 57.76
C ASP A 54 -54.83 8.09 57.49
N VAL A 55 -54.42 9.21 58.11
CA VAL A 55 -53.04 9.70 57.98
C VAL A 55 -52.06 8.69 58.56
N ALA A 56 -52.34 8.15 59.75
CA ALA A 56 -51.49 7.13 60.37
C ALA A 56 -51.41 5.87 59.49
N ASP A 57 -52.54 5.42 58.95
CA ASP A 57 -52.62 4.23 58.11
C ASP A 57 -51.86 4.39 56.78
N LEU A 58 -52.06 5.53 56.10
CA LEU A 58 -51.34 5.86 54.86
C LEU A 58 -49.85 6.04 55.09
N PHE A 59 -49.47 6.64 56.22
CA PHE A 59 -48.08 6.81 56.61
C PHE A 59 -47.40 5.45 56.82
N TRP A 60 -48.05 4.53 57.53
CA TRP A 60 -47.56 3.16 57.72
C TRP A 60 -47.41 2.41 56.41
N ARG A 61 -48.43 2.43 55.55
CA ARG A 61 -48.36 1.81 54.21
C ARG A 61 -47.19 2.36 53.40
N ARG A 62 -46.98 3.67 53.42
CA ARG A 62 -45.88 4.33 52.73
C ARG A 62 -44.52 3.90 53.28
N ILE A 63 -44.36 3.82 54.60
CA ILE A 63 -43.10 3.39 55.22
C ILE A 63 -42.77 1.95 54.82
N ILE A 64 -43.73 1.04 54.96
CA ILE A 64 -43.53 -0.38 54.65
C ILE A 64 -43.25 -0.59 53.15
N TYR A 65 -43.99 0.08 52.27
CA TYR A 65 -43.73 0.02 50.84
C TYR A 65 -42.34 0.56 50.49
N ASN A 66 -41.97 1.72 51.03
CA ASN A 66 -40.67 2.32 50.76
C ASN A 66 -39.52 1.46 51.28
N SER A 67 -39.66 0.84 52.46
CA SER A 67 -38.64 -0.05 52.99
C SER A 67 -38.47 -1.31 52.12
N ALA A 68 -39.57 -1.90 51.64
CA ALA A 68 -39.53 -3.03 50.71
C ALA A 68 -38.86 -2.66 49.38
N ILE A 69 -39.22 -1.51 48.79
CA ILE A 69 -38.61 -1.03 47.54
C ILE A 69 -37.12 -0.76 47.71
N LEU A 70 -36.70 -0.14 48.83
CA LEU A 70 -35.29 0.10 49.12
C LEU A 70 -34.51 -1.21 49.29
N SER A 71 -35.10 -2.20 49.96
CA SER A 71 -34.51 -3.54 50.10
C SER A 71 -34.34 -4.23 48.75
N MET A 72 -35.36 -4.23 47.89
CA MET A 72 -35.26 -4.82 46.55
C MET A 72 -34.21 -4.11 45.69
N ARG A 73 -34.17 -2.77 45.71
CA ARG A 73 -33.15 -2.00 44.98
C ARG A 73 -31.73 -2.36 45.43
N ARG A 74 -31.54 -2.62 46.73
CA ARG A 74 -30.27 -3.06 47.27
C ARG A 74 -29.89 -4.44 46.74
N ILE A 75 -30.80 -5.41 46.80
CA ILE A 75 -30.58 -6.77 46.28
C ILE A 75 -30.21 -6.73 44.79
N PHE A 76 -30.98 -6.01 43.96
CA PHE A 76 -30.67 -5.90 42.53
C PHE A 76 -29.33 -5.20 42.25
N ARG A 77 -28.94 -4.23 43.07
CA ARG A 77 -27.63 -3.60 42.94
C ARG A 77 -26.51 -4.60 43.27
N GLU A 78 -26.64 -5.33 44.36
CA GLU A 78 -25.68 -6.37 44.76
C GLU A 78 -25.56 -7.46 43.68
N GLU A 79 -26.68 -7.89 43.08
CA GLU A 79 -26.68 -8.83 41.95
C GLU A 79 -26.00 -8.26 40.70
N TYR A 80 -26.28 -7.00 40.35
CA TYR A 80 -25.67 -6.32 39.20
C TYR A 80 -24.15 -6.13 39.40
N GLU A 81 -23.72 -5.75 40.60
CA GLU A 81 -22.30 -5.59 40.95
C GLU A 81 -21.56 -6.92 41.05
N ALA A 82 -22.23 -8.00 41.48
CA ALA A 82 -21.65 -9.34 41.50
C ALA A 82 -21.51 -9.96 40.10
N PHE A 83 -22.37 -9.56 39.16
CA PHE A 83 -22.36 -10.04 37.77
C PHE A 83 -22.30 -8.88 36.76
N PRO A 84 -21.25 -8.03 36.79
CA PRO A 84 -21.18 -6.83 35.95
C PRO A 84 -21.09 -7.18 34.46
N VAL A 85 -20.60 -8.39 34.17
CA VAL A 85 -20.64 -9.00 32.85
C VAL A 85 -21.09 -10.44 33.09
N GLY A 86 -22.34 -10.75 32.74
CA GLY A 86 -22.99 -12.01 33.14
C GLY A 86 -22.13 -13.25 32.88
N PHE A 87 -22.34 -14.32 33.66
CA PHE A 87 -21.61 -15.60 33.61
C PHE A 87 -21.29 -16.11 32.18
N ASN A 88 -22.19 -15.84 31.23
CA ASN A 88 -22.01 -16.15 29.81
C ASN A 88 -20.78 -15.48 29.17
N THR A 89 -20.43 -14.26 29.57
CA THR A 89 -19.34 -13.50 28.94
C THR A 89 -17.95 -14.02 29.29
N ILE A 90 -17.76 -14.57 30.49
CA ILE A 90 -16.51 -15.23 30.87
C ILE A 90 -16.32 -16.50 30.05
N LYS A 91 -17.40 -17.28 29.90
CA LYS A 91 -17.41 -18.49 29.08
C LYS A 91 -17.13 -18.17 27.60
N ILE A 92 -17.81 -17.16 27.04
CA ILE A 92 -17.59 -16.70 25.66
C ILE A 92 -16.16 -16.23 25.45
N LYS A 93 -15.58 -15.48 26.40
CA LYS A 93 -14.17 -15.03 26.30
C LYS A 93 -13.19 -16.21 26.28
N LYS A 94 -13.45 -17.24 27.10
CA LYS A 94 -12.61 -18.43 27.13
C LYS A 94 -12.71 -19.23 25.84
N GLU A 95 -13.93 -19.46 25.35
CA GLU A 95 -14.17 -20.15 24.08
C GLU A 95 -13.54 -19.39 22.90
N ALA A 96 -13.66 -18.06 22.87
CA ALA A 96 -13.05 -17.23 21.84
C ALA A 96 -11.51 -17.25 21.88
N ALA A 97 -10.91 -17.31 23.08
CA ALA A 97 -9.46 -17.44 23.22
C ALA A 97 -8.96 -18.81 22.71
N GLU A 98 -9.65 -19.89 23.06
CA GLU A 98 -9.32 -21.24 22.59
C GLU A 98 -9.48 -21.37 21.05
N GLU A 99 -10.50 -20.73 20.47
CA GLU A 99 -10.67 -20.68 19.01
C GLU A 99 -9.55 -19.89 18.33
N LEU A 100 -9.18 -18.73 18.89
CA LEU A 100 -8.10 -17.89 18.37
C LEU A 100 -6.76 -18.66 18.34
N ASP A 101 -6.42 -19.35 19.42
CA ASP A 101 -5.18 -20.13 19.51
C ASP A 101 -5.13 -21.23 18.43
N ARG A 102 -6.25 -21.91 18.18
CA ARG A 102 -6.36 -22.91 17.10
C ARG A 102 -6.12 -22.30 15.72
N LEU A 103 -6.75 -21.15 15.45
CA LEU A 103 -6.60 -20.45 14.17
C LEU A 103 -5.17 -19.96 13.94
N ILE A 104 -4.49 -19.51 15.00
CA ILE A 104 -3.07 -19.12 14.93
C ILE A 104 -2.21 -20.33 14.57
N ALA A 105 -2.40 -21.46 15.25
CA ALA A 105 -1.63 -22.68 14.99
C ALA A 105 -1.83 -23.19 13.55
N GLU A 106 -3.06 -23.15 13.03
CA GLU A 106 -3.35 -23.53 11.65
C GLU A 106 -2.68 -22.57 10.64
N ASN A 107 -2.69 -21.27 10.93
CA ASN A 107 -2.02 -20.27 10.09
C ASN A 107 -0.50 -20.45 10.08
N GLU A 108 0.11 -20.72 11.24
CA GLU A 108 1.53 -21.03 11.33
C GLU A 108 1.90 -22.25 10.50
N GLN A 109 1.08 -23.31 10.52
CA GLN A 109 1.33 -24.50 9.71
C GLN A 109 1.26 -24.17 8.20
N ARG A 110 0.23 -23.43 7.76
CA ARG A 110 0.13 -22.98 6.36
C ARG A 110 1.31 -22.11 5.96
N ASN A 111 1.79 -21.22 6.84
CA ASN A 111 2.95 -20.39 6.57
C ASN A 111 4.24 -21.21 6.44
N LYS A 112 4.43 -22.26 7.25
CA LYS A 112 5.56 -23.19 7.11
C LYS A 112 5.52 -23.91 5.77
N ASP A 113 4.35 -24.38 5.35
CA ASP A 113 4.18 -25.07 4.07
C ASP A 113 4.47 -24.12 2.89
N LEU A 114 3.95 -22.89 2.96
CA LEU A 114 4.22 -21.84 1.96
C LEU A 114 5.69 -21.43 1.92
N ALA A 115 6.35 -21.33 3.07
CA ALA A 115 7.78 -21.05 3.15
C ALA A 115 8.59 -22.18 2.48
N GLY A 116 8.24 -23.44 2.74
CA GLY A 116 8.83 -24.60 2.06
C GLY A 116 8.65 -24.54 0.53
N ALA A 117 7.45 -24.18 0.05
CA ALA A 117 7.17 -24.02 -1.37
C ALA A 117 7.91 -22.83 -2.01
N ARG A 118 8.15 -21.74 -1.26
CA ARG A 118 8.98 -20.61 -1.72
C ARG A 118 10.42 -21.03 -1.90
N ILE A 119 11.01 -21.69 -0.90
CA ILE A 119 12.40 -22.16 -0.97
C ILE A 119 12.62 -23.09 -2.17
N LYS A 120 11.68 -24.01 -2.44
CA LYS A 120 11.79 -24.90 -3.61
C LYS A 120 11.77 -24.12 -4.92
N ARG A 121 10.84 -23.18 -5.08
CA ARG A 121 10.77 -22.32 -6.29
C ARG A 121 12.01 -21.45 -6.44
N GLU A 122 12.52 -20.88 -5.35
CA GLU A 122 13.73 -20.07 -5.37
C GLU A 122 14.95 -20.90 -5.80
N LYS A 123 15.08 -22.15 -5.31
CA LYS A 123 16.13 -23.07 -5.77
C LYS A 123 16.03 -23.37 -7.27
N GLU A 124 14.84 -23.72 -7.75
CA GLU A 124 14.63 -23.99 -9.18
C GLU A 124 14.92 -22.76 -10.06
N ILE A 125 14.60 -21.56 -9.59
CA ILE A 125 14.90 -20.31 -10.30
C ILE A 125 16.41 -20.04 -10.28
N MET A 126 17.07 -20.25 -9.14
CA MET A 126 18.52 -20.06 -9.01
C MET A 126 19.28 -21.02 -9.90
N GLU A 127 18.91 -22.31 -9.94
CA GLU A 127 19.52 -23.30 -10.83
C GLU A 127 19.39 -22.89 -12.29
N LYS A 128 18.21 -22.43 -12.73
CA LYS A 128 18.02 -21.92 -14.10
C LYS A 128 18.85 -20.69 -14.39
N LEU A 129 18.95 -19.76 -13.44
CA LEU A 129 19.75 -18.56 -13.58
C LEU A 129 21.25 -18.91 -13.67
N GLU A 130 21.73 -19.87 -12.88
CA GLU A 130 23.09 -20.39 -12.96
C GLU A 130 23.36 -20.99 -14.35
N GLU A 131 22.46 -21.81 -14.89
CA GLU A 131 22.58 -22.35 -16.26
C GLU A 131 22.61 -21.24 -17.33
N GLU A 132 21.70 -20.28 -17.25
CA GLU A 132 21.64 -19.14 -18.19
C GLU A 132 22.90 -18.28 -18.13
N THR A 133 23.45 -18.03 -16.93
CA THR A 133 24.67 -17.25 -16.76
C THR A 133 25.90 -17.99 -17.29
N LEU A 134 26.01 -19.30 -17.08
CA LEU A 134 27.08 -20.11 -17.66
C LEU A 134 27.06 -20.09 -19.19
N LEU A 135 25.88 -20.23 -19.80
CA LEU A 135 25.71 -20.14 -21.25
C LEU A 135 26.10 -18.75 -21.79
N GLU A 136 25.77 -17.68 -21.07
CA GLU A 136 26.18 -16.33 -21.46
C GLU A 136 27.70 -16.11 -21.33
N ILE A 137 28.34 -16.69 -20.30
CA ILE A 137 29.80 -16.66 -20.14
C ILE A 137 30.48 -17.42 -21.30
N GLU A 138 29.99 -18.61 -21.65
CA GLU A 138 30.53 -19.41 -22.75
C GLU A 138 30.45 -18.64 -24.08
N ARG A 139 29.28 -18.06 -24.40
CA ARG A 139 29.12 -17.23 -25.61
C ARG A 139 30.05 -16.02 -25.63
N ARG A 140 30.33 -15.42 -24.47
CA ARG A 140 31.28 -14.29 -24.38
C ARG A 140 32.71 -14.75 -24.61
N LEU A 141 33.11 -15.87 -24.01
CA LEU A 141 34.42 -16.46 -24.23
C LEU A 141 34.63 -16.81 -25.70
N ASP A 142 33.65 -17.45 -26.35
CA ASP A 142 33.72 -17.76 -27.78
C ASP A 142 33.95 -16.50 -28.62
N ARG A 143 33.17 -15.43 -28.40
CA ARG A 143 33.36 -14.15 -29.09
C ARG A 143 34.74 -13.53 -28.82
N GLU A 144 35.24 -13.62 -27.59
CA GLU A 144 36.57 -13.12 -27.24
C GLU A 144 37.67 -13.92 -27.93
N THR A 145 37.54 -15.25 -28.03
CA THR A 145 38.48 -16.10 -28.76
C THR A 145 38.47 -15.81 -30.26
N GLU A 146 37.30 -15.67 -30.89
CA GLU A 146 37.19 -15.29 -32.29
C GLU A 146 37.81 -13.92 -32.56
N GLN A 147 37.57 -12.95 -31.69
CA GLN A 147 38.19 -11.63 -31.79
C GLN A 147 39.70 -11.68 -31.60
N ALA A 148 40.20 -12.52 -30.68
CA ALA A 148 41.63 -12.73 -30.49
C ALA A 148 42.25 -13.34 -31.76
N ASP A 149 41.62 -14.33 -32.38
CA ASP A 149 42.08 -14.97 -33.62
C ASP A 149 42.11 -13.99 -34.81
N ILE A 150 41.11 -13.11 -34.91
CA ILE A 150 41.11 -12.06 -35.94
C ILE A 150 42.27 -11.09 -35.71
N LYS A 151 42.47 -10.64 -34.47
CA LYS A 151 43.56 -9.72 -34.10
C LYS A 151 44.93 -10.35 -34.33
N THR A 152 45.13 -11.62 -33.98
CA THR A 152 46.42 -12.32 -34.22
C THR A 152 46.71 -12.43 -35.71
N LYS A 153 45.71 -12.78 -36.55
CA LYS A 153 45.85 -12.80 -38.01
C LYS A 153 46.21 -11.42 -38.58
N GLN A 154 45.58 -10.35 -38.08
CA GLN A 154 45.91 -8.97 -38.49
C GLN A 154 47.35 -8.58 -38.10
N VAL A 155 47.78 -8.92 -36.89
CA VAL A 155 49.17 -8.65 -36.45
C VAL A 155 50.15 -9.43 -37.33
N LEU A 156 49.88 -10.70 -37.61
CA LEU A 156 50.70 -11.52 -38.50
C LEU A 156 50.76 -10.94 -39.93
N SER A 157 49.65 -10.47 -40.49
CA SER A 157 49.63 -9.87 -41.83
C SER A 157 50.43 -8.57 -41.90
N VAL A 158 50.37 -7.75 -40.83
CA VAL A 158 51.19 -6.53 -40.70
C VAL A 158 52.67 -6.87 -40.61
N ILE A 159 53.05 -7.88 -39.82
CA ILE A 159 54.45 -8.35 -39.72
C ILE A 159 54.96 -8.82 -41.08
N VAL A 160 54.21 -9.65 -41.81
CA VAL A 160 54.60 -10.12 -43.15
C VAL A 160 54.74 -8.95 -44.12
N SER A 161 53.80 -7.99 -44.09
CA SER A 161 53.85 -6.80 -44.95
C SER A 161 55.07 -5.93 -44.65
N LEU A 162 55.42 -5.76 -43.37
CA LEU A 162 56.65 -5.08 -42.95
C LEU A 162 57.91 -5.81 -43.44
N ILE A 163 57.98 -7.13 -43.30
CA ILE A 163 59.12 -7.94 -43.79
C ILE A 163 59.29 -7.77 -45.31
N LEU A 164 58.20 -7.86 -46.08
CA LEU A 164 58.23 -7.64 -47.53
C LEU A 164 58.66 -6.22 -47.89
N PHE A 165 58.16 -5.22 -47.17
CA PHE A 165 58.54 -3.82 -47.34
C PHE A 165 60.05 -3.61 -47.07
N PHE A 166 60.57 -4.12 -45.95
CA PHE A 166 61.99 -4.02 -45.63
C PHE A 166 62.87 -4.77 -46.64
N ASN A 167 62.46 -5.96 -47.10
CA ASN A 167 63.18 -6.69 -48.15
C ASN A 167 63.20 -5.91 -49.47
N SER A 168 62.06 -5.33 -49.88
CA SER A 168 61.99 -4.46 -51.06
C SER A 168 62.93 -3.25 -50.93
N LEU A 169 62.93 -2.59 -49.76
CA LEU A 169 63.77 -1.43 -49.50
C LEU A 169 65.27 -1.80 -49.47
N LEU A 170 65.61 -2.97 -48.94
CA LEU A 170 66.97 -3.51 -48.96
C LEU A 170 67.42 -3.81 -50.41
N THR A 171 66.56 -4.39 -51.24
CA THR A 171 66.89 -4.66 -52.66
C THR A 171 67.10 -3.37 -53.45
N LEU A 172 66.30 -2.32 -53.20
CA LEU A 172 66.48 -0.99 -53.79
C LEU A 172 67.83 -0.37 -53.37
N LEU A 173 68.17 -0.42 -52.08
CA LEU A 173 69.48 0.04 -51.58
C LEU A 173 70.65 -0.74 -52.20
N LEU A 174 70.50 -2.05 -52.39
CA LEU A 174 71.53 -2.88 -53.03
C LEU A 174 71.68 -2.57 -54.53
N LEU A 175 70.59 -2.31 -55.23
CA LEU A 175 70.58 -1.86 -56.63
C LEU A 175 71.23 -0.48 -56.78
N GLU A 176 70.94 0.44 -55.87
CA GLU A 176 71.53 1.77 -55.86
C GLU A 176 73.05 1.72 -55.60
N LYS A 177 73.49 0.90 -54.63
CA LYS A 177 74.93 0.65 -54.41
C LYS A 177 75.61 -0.01 -55.62
N LYS A 178 74.96 -0.97 -56.29
CA LYS A 178 75.50 -1.60 -57.52
C LYS A 178 75.60 -0.60 -58.67
N SER A 179 74.59 0.23 -58.88
CA SER A 179 74.60 1.34 -59.86
C SER A 179 75.78 2.29 -59.61
N PHE A 180 76.04 2.63 -58.33
CA PHE A 180 77.16 3.48 -57.95
C PHE A 180 78.52 2.82 -58.22
N LEU A 181 78.66 1.51 -57.93
CA LEU A 181 79.86 0.75 -58.24
C LEU A 181 80.11 0.64 -59.75
N VAL A 182 79.09 0.38 -60.56
CA VAL A 182 79.22 0.31 -62.03
C VAL A 182 79.61 1.66 -62.63
N LYS A 183 79.04 2.77 -62.14
CA LYS A 183 79.46 4.13 -62.53
C LYS A 183 80.90 4.43 -62.10
N GLY A 184 81.33 3.94 -60.93
CA GLY A 184 82.72 4.05 -60.46
C GLY A 184 83.70 3.28 -61.35
N ILE A 185 83.34 2.06 -61.78
CA ILE A 185 84.15 1.23 -62.67
C ILE A 185 84.26 1.85 -64.07
N LEU A 186 83.15 2.31 -64.67
CA LEU A 186 83.18 3.00 -65.97
C LEU A 186 84.01 4.29 -65.94
N LYS A 187 84.04 5.00 -64.80
CA LYS A 187 84.87 6.19 -64.62
C LYS A 187 86.36 5.82 -64.58
N LEU A 188 86.73 4.72 -63.91
CA LEU A 188 88.09 4.19 -63.89
C LEU A 188 88.54 3.65 -65.24
N GLU A 189 87.64 3.01 -66.00
CA GLU A 189 87.92 2.48 -67.34
C GLU A 189 88.11 3.59 -68.38
N ASN A 190 87.34 4.68 -68.27
CA ASN A 190 87.54 5.89 -69.07
C ASN A 190 88.85 6.63 -68.71
N ILE A 191 89.28 6.60 -67.44
CA ILE A 191 90.58 7.14 -67.04
C ILE A 191 91.72 6.29 -67.63
N LYS A 192 91.62 4.96 -67.60
CA LYS A 192 92.61 4.06 -68.23
C LYS A 192 92.69 4.23 -69.75
N LYS A 193 91.55 4.41 -70.44
CA LYS A 193 91.54 4.71 -71.89
C LYS A 193 92.14 6.08 -72.23
N LEU A 194 92.11 7.05 -71.31
CA LEU A 194 92.78 8.34 -71.47
C LEU A 194 94.29 8.23 -71.24
N GLU A 195 94.75 7.35 -70.35
CA GLU A 195 96.18 7.05 -70.14
C GLU A 195 96.80 6.29 -71.34
N GLU A 196 96.07 5.38 -71.99
CA GLU A 196 96.52 4.69 -73.21
C GLU A 196 96.60 5.59 -74.46
N LEU A 197 95.90 6.73 -74.48
CA LEU A 197 95.99 7.73 -75.56
C LEU A 197 97.09 8.79 -75.32
N LEU A 198 97.72 8.76 -74.15
CA LEU A 198 98.78 9.69 -73.72
C LEU A 198 100.17 9.02 -73.65
N SER A 199 100.29 7.76 -74.05
CA SER A 199 101.54 7.02 -74.25
C SER A 199 101.79 6.72 -75.73
#